data_AF-W2QZM4-F1
#
_entry.id   AF-W2QZM4-F1
#
_cell.length_a   1.000
_cell.length_b   1.000
_cell.length_c   1.000
_cell.angle_alpha   90.00
_cell.angle_beta   90.00
_cell.angle_gamma   90.00
#
_symmetry.space_group_name_H-M   'P 1'
#
loop_
_entity.id
_entity.type
_entity.pdbx_description
1 polymer ?
#
loop_
_entity_poly.entity_id
_entity_poly.type
_entity_poly.pdbx_seq_one_letter_code
_entity_poly.pdbx_strand_id
1 'polypeptide(L)'
;MSKEQLRDHAKRSWTTYFEEDCTSLQMPAAELTQCTAAPTQILQALGNDLEGFFFLFLSKKMWVSIASECNRYQLQYRTQAADVIMTRQKRINQRRPVYKIKSLQQIQKEQRAFKPTQPHELVSFIGLLCARAPCPHREKLAKHWAVKKAF
;
A
#
# COMPACT_ATOMS: atom_id res chain seq x y z
N MET A 1 15.18 16.71 -21.97
CA MET A 1 15.61 17.93 -21.24
C MET A 1 17.09 17.84 -20.94
N SER A 2 17.89 18.81 -21.41
CA SER A 2 19.33 18.84 -21.14
C SER A 2 19.67 19.52 -19.81
N LYS A 3 20.89 19.32 -19.31
CA LYS A 3 21.40 19.94 -18.08
C LYS A 3 21.49 21.47 -18.18
N GLU A 4 21.70 22.01 -19.38
CA GLU A 4 21.69 23.45 -19.62
C GLU A 4 20.28 24.01 -19.44
N GLN A 5 19.25 23.31 -19.96
CA GLN A 5 17.85 23.74 -19.84
C GLN A 5 17.39 23.78 -18.38
N LEU A 6 17.79 22.80 -17.57
CA LEU A 6 17.49 22.78 -16.13
C LEU A 6 18.16 23.94 -15.38
N ARG A 7 19.39 24.32 -15.77
CA ARG A 7 20.10 25.45 -15.16
C ARG A 7 19.51 26.79 -15.55
N ASP A 8 19.00 26.93 -16.77
CA ASP A 8 18.31 28.14 -17.22
C ASP A 8 16.94 28.31 -16.55
N HIS A 9 16.23 27.19 -16.30
CA HIS A 9 15.02 27.18 -15.46
C HIS A 9 15.30 27.54 -14.01
N ALA A 10 16.46 27.20 -13.46
CA ALA A 10 16.82 27.59 -12.10
C ALA A 10 17.19 29.08 -11.98
N LYS A 11 17.64 29.72 -13.08
CA LYS A 11 17.97 31.16 -13.13
C LYS A 11 16.74 32.05 -13.30
N ARG A 12 15.71 31.57 -14.01
CA ARG A 12 14.40 32.23 -14.07
C ARG A 12 13.62 31.80 -12.84
N SER A 13 13.53 32.68 -11.85
CA SER A 13 12.90 32.44 -10.55
C SER A 13 11.71 31.48 -10.61
N TRP A 14 11.76 30.42 -9.79
CA TRP A 14 10.57 29.61 -9.54
C TRP A 14 9.53 30.52 -8.87
N THR A 15 8.46 30.86 -9.60
CA THR A 15 7.29 31.50 -8.99
C THR A 15 6.64 30.48 -8.06
N THR A 16 6.93 30.63 -6.78
CA THR A 16 6.37 29.78 -5.72
C THR A 16 5.06 30.42 -5.31
N TYR A 17 3.94 29.76 -5.59
CA TYR A 17 2.61 30.22 -5.20
C TYR A 17 2.23 29.53 -3.90
N PHE A 18 2.01 30.32 -2.85
CA PHE A 18 1.45 29.84 -1.60
C PHE A 18 -0.07 29.80 -1.70
N GLU A 19 -0.73 28.94 -0.91
CA GLU A 19 -2.19 28.75 -0.93
C GLU A 19 -2.96 30.05 -0.66
N GLU A 20 -2.34 30.96 0.10
CA GLU A 20 -2.84 32.31 0.42
C GLU A 20 -2.90 33.25 -0.80
N ASP A 21 -2.09 32.99 -1.83
CA ASP A 21 -1.99 33.79 -3.06
C ASP A 21 -2.74 33.15 -4.24
N CYS A 22 -3.40 32.00 -4.06
CA CYS A 22 -4.03 31.24 -5.16
C CYS A 22 -5.10 32.04 -5.92
N THR A 23 -5.81 32.97 -5.26
CA THR A 23 -6.81 33.83 -5.89
C THR A 23 -6.23 34.94 -6.76
N SER A 24 -4.93 35.25 -6.63
CA SER A 24 -4.24 36.23 -7.50
C SER A 24 -3.87 35.64 -8.87
N LEU A 25 -3.90 34.31 -8.99
CA LEU A 25 -3.55 33.59 -10.21
C LEU A 25 -4.74 33.61 -11.19
N GLN A 26 -4.89 34.71 -11.93
CA GLN A 26 -5.78 34.76 -13.10
C GLN A 26 -5.18 33.95 -14.25
N MET A 27 -5.18 32.62 -14.13
CA MET A 27 -4.99 31.78 -15.30
C MET A 27 -6.30 31.81 -16.09
N PRO A 28 -6.26 32.06 -17.43
CA PRO A 28 -7.41 31.76 -18.25
C PRO A 28 -7.76 30.30 -17.98
N ALA A 29 -9.01 30.04 -17.58
CA ALA A 29 -9.49 28.68 -17.40
C ALA A 29 -9.11 27.93 -18.67
N ALA A 30 -8.31 26.86 -18.53
CA ALA A 30 -7.99 26.02 -19.66
C ALA A 30 -9.32 25.65 -20.31
N GLU A 31 -9.46 25.91 -21.61
CA GLU A 31 -10.61 25.42 -22.36
C GLU A 31 -10.56 23.90 -22.26
N LEU A 32 -11.28 23.35 -21.29
CA LEU A 32 -11.49 21.94 -21.18
C LEU A 32 -12.22 21.59 -22.47
N THR A 33 -11.53 20.87 -23.36
CA THR A 33 -12.13 20.38 -24.58
C THR A 33 -13.45 19.74 -24.20
N GLN A 34 -14.54 20.14 -24.87
CA GLN A 34 -15.89 19.58 -24.67
C GLN A 34 -15.93 18.12 -25.16
N CYS A 35 -15.06 17.29 -24.62
CA CYS A 35 -15.05 15.86 -24.84
C CYS A 35 -16.14 15.28 -23.95
N THR A 36 -17.05 14.53 -24.54
CA THR A 36 -17.97 13.68 -23.81
C THR A 36 -17.18 12.76 -22.89
N ALA A 37 -17.44 12.83 -21.59
CA ALA A 37 -16.84 11.97 -20.57
C ALA A 37 -17.43 10.54 -20.68
N ALA A 38 -17.06 9.84 -21.75
CA ALA A 38 -17.51 8.48 -22.03
C ALA A 38 -16.42 7.47 -21.65
N PRO A 39 -16.81 6.30 -21.11
CA PRO A 39 -15.89 5.19 -20.92
C PRO A 39 -15.21 4.79 -22.23
N THR A 40 -13.93 4.46 -22.17
CA THR A 40 -13.19 3.92 -23.33
C THR A 40 -13.84 2.62 -23.81
N GLN A 41 -13.69 2.28 -25.10
CA GLN A 41 -14.27 1.06 -25.70
C GLN A 41 -13.96 -0.23 -24.91
N ILE A 42 -12.75 -0.34 -24.34
CA ILE A 42 -12.37 -1.47 -23.48
C ILE A 42 -13.24 -1.55 -22.22
N LEU A 43 -13.50 -0.40 -21.60
CA LEU A 43 -14.35 -0.28 -20.42
C LEU A 43 -15.81 -0.61 -20.76
N GLN A 44 -16.27 -0.18 -21.95
CA GLN A 44 -17.61 -0.51 -22.47
C GLN A 44 -17.77 -2.01 -22.74
N ALA A 45 -16.74 -2.66 -23.31
CA ALA A 45 -16.76 -4.09 -23.61
C ALA A 45 -16.78 -4.97 -22.35
N LEU A 46 -16.18 -4.51 -21.25
CA LEU A 46 -16.24 -5.18 -19.95
C LEU A 46 -17.64 -5.10 -19.29
N GLY A 47 -18.46 -4.12 -19.68
CA GLY A 47 -19.83 -3.99 -19.19
C GLY A 47 -19.90 -3.84 -17.67
N ASN A 48 -20.42 -4.87 -16.98
CA ASN A 48 -20.53 -4.91 -15.51
C ASN A 48 -19.59 -5.95 -14.87
N ASP A 49 -18.58 -6.43 -15.60
CA ASP A 49 -17.60 -7.39 -15.08
C ASP A 49 -16.65 -6.72 -14.08
N LEU A 50 -16.95 -6.91 -12.78
CA LEU A 50 -16.14 -6.37 -11.69
C LEU A 50 -14.72 -6.94 -11.68
N GLU A 51 -14.55 -8.22 -12.03
CA GLU A 51 -13.22 -8.84 -12.10
C GLU A 51 -12.42 -8.23 -13.25
N GLY A 52 -13.05 -8.05 -14.41
CA GLY A 52 -12.50 -7.36 -15.55
C GLY A 52 -12.03 -5.94 -15.22
N PHE A 53 -12.86 -5.15 -14.53
CA PHE A 53 -12.46 -3.82 -14.06
C PHE A 53 -11.29 -3.88 -13.09
N PHE A 54 -11.33 -4.80 -12.13
CA PHE A 54 -10.26 -4.94 -11.15
C PHE A 54 -8.91 -5.21 -11.83
N PHE A 55 -8.85 -6.13 -12.78
CA PHE A 55 -7.59 -6.45 -13.48
C PHE A 55 -7.23 -5.48 -14.61
N LEU A 56 -8.17 -4.68 -15.11
CA LEU A 56 -7.87 -3.59 -16.02
C LEU A 56 -7.04 -2.50 -15.31
N PHE A 57 -7.45 -2.10 -14.11
CA PHE A 57 -6.72 -1.10 -13.32
C PHE A 57 -5.52 -1.71 -12.57
N LEU A 58 -5.66 -2.93 -12.05
CA LEU A 58 -4.65 -3.61 -11.24
C LEU A 58 -4.20 -4.89 -11.92
N SER A 59 -3.36 -4.74 -12.94
CA SER A 59 -2.96 -5.85 -13.82
C SER A 59 -2.34 -7.04 -13.09
N LYS A 60 -2.53 -8.26 -13.63
CA LYS A 60 -1.94 -9.50 -13.09
C LYS A 60 -0.41 -9.41 -12.94
N LYS A 61 0.27 -8.77 -13.90
CA LYS A 61 1.73 -8.56 -13.85
C LYS A 61 2.17 -7.69 -12.67
N MET A 62 1.38 -6.68 -12.33
CA MET A 62 1.64 -5.83 -11.16
C MET A 62 1.67 -6.65 -9.88
N TRP A 63 0.69 -7.54 -9.67
CA TRP A 63 0.63 -8.40 -8.49
C TRP A 63 1.82 -9.36 -8.38
N VAL A 64 2.27 -9.91 -9.51
CA VAL A 64 3.48 -10.74 -9.55
C VAL A 64 4.72 -9.93 -9.13
N SER A 65 4.85 -8.70 -9.64
CA SER A 65 5.96 -7.81 -9.27
C SER A 65 5.91 -7.43 -7.79
N ILE A 66 4.74 -7.03 -7.27
CA ILE A 66 4.57 -6.70 -5.85
C ILE A 66 4.94 -7.90 -4.98
N ALA A 67 4.47 -9.11 -5.29
CA ALA A 67 4.79 -10.31 -4.52
C ALA A 67 6.31 -10.57 -4.50
N SER A 68 6.98 -10.46 -5.65
CA SER A 68 8.44 -10.58 -5.75
C SER A 68 9.16 -9.58 -4.84
N GLU A 69 8.75 -8.31 -4.90
CA GLU A 69 9.34 -7.23 -4.11
C GLU A 69 9.07 -7.35 -2.61
N CYS A 70 7.85 -7.74 -2.22
CA CYS A 70 7.51 -8.02 -0.84
C CYS A 70 8.35 -9.17 -0.27
N ASN A 71 8.54 -10.25 -1.04
CA ASN A 71 9.35 -11.39 -0.64
C ASN A 71 10.83 -11.02 -0.54
N ARG A 72 11.34 -10.20 -1.47
CA ARG A 72 12.70 -9.66 -1.43
C ARG A 72 12.93 -8.80 -0.19
N TYR A 73 12.03 -7.86 0.08
CA TYR A 73 12.06 -7.03 1.27
C TYR A 73 12.01 -7.88 2.55
N GLN A 74 11.13 -8.88 2.59
CA GLN A 74 11.01 -9.77 3.73
C GLN A 74 12.33 -10.51 4.01
N LEU A 75 13.00 -11.02 2.97
CA LEU A 75 14.28 -11.70 3.11
C LEU A 75 15.36 -10.77 3.68
N GLN A 76 15.42 -9.53 3.18
CA GLN A 76 16.34 -8.50 3.68
C GLN A 76 16.05 -8.13 5.13
N TYR A 77 14.77 -7.99 5.48
CA TYR A 77 14.35 -7.57 6.81
C TYR A 77 14.58 -8.65 7.88
N ARG A 78 14.54 -9.95 7.52
CA ARG A 78 14.70 -11.07 8.47
C ARG A 78 15.97 -10.98 9.33
N THR A 79 17.07 -10.46 8.79
CA THR A 79 18.35 -10.34 9.51
C THR A 79 18.28 -9.26 10.59
N GLN A 80 17.56 -8.17 10.34
CA GLN A 80 17.43 -7.02 11.25
C GLN A 80 16.20 -7.12 12.17
N ALA A 81 15.20 -7.93 11.79
CA ALA A 81 13.93 -8.06 12.49
C ALA A 81 14.10 -8.63 13.91
N ALA A 82 15.05 -9.55 14.12
CA ALA A 82 15.19 -10.25 15.39
C ALA A 82 15.46 -9.29 16.57
N ASP A 83 16.35 -8.32 16.38
CA ASP A 83 16.71 -7.35 17.41
C ASP A 83 15.60 -6.32 17.67
N VAL A 84 14.92 -5.89 16.60
CA VAL A 84 13.74 -5.02 16.69
C VAL A 84 12.62 -5.71 17.46
N ILE A 85 12.36 -6.99 17.16
CA ILE A 85 11.35 -7.80 17.85
C ILE A 85 11.73 -8.01 19.32
N MET A 86 12.99 -8.33 19.61
CA MET A 86 13.50 -8.46 20.99
C MET A 86 13.31 -7.17 21.79
N THR A 87 13.68 -6.03 21.21
CA THR A 87 13.52 -4.71 21.83
C THR A 87 12.04 -4.42 22.13
N ARG A 88 11.15 -4.75 21.19
CA ARG A 88 9.70 -4.62 21.39
C ARG A 88 9.18 -5.54 22.49
N GLN A 89 9.64 -6.80 22.55
CA GLN A 89 9.25 -7.76 23.58
C GLN A 89 9.68 -7.30 24.98
N LYS A 90 10.89 -6.75 25.13
CA LYS A 90 11.36 -6.16 26.40
C LYS A 90 10.45 -5.02 26.86
N ARG A 91 10.06 -4.11 25.96
CA ARG A 91 9.13 -3.01 26.27
C ARG A 91 7.74 -3.51 26.69
N ILE A 92 7.25 -4.59 26.07
CA ILE A 92 5.96 -5.19 26.44
C ILE A 92 6.06 -5.84 27.82
N ASN A 93 7.14 -6.59 28.09
CA ASN A 93 7.33 -7.27 29.37
C ASN A 93 7.44 -6.29 30.54
N GLN A 94 8.11 -5.15 30.34
CA GLN A 94 8.15 -4.06 31.33
C GLN A 94 6.75 -3.55 31.71
N ARG A 95 5.82 -3.50 30.75
CA ARG A 95 4.43 -3.06 30.98
C ARG A 95 3.53 -4.19 31.48
N ARG A 96 3.88 -5.45 31.19
CA ARG A 96 3.08 -6.65 31.47
C ARG A 96 4.00 -7.82 31.83
N PRO A 97 4.35 -8.01 33.11
CA PRO A 97 5.32 -9.03 33.54
C PRO A 97 4.90 -10.48 33.27
N VAL A 98 3.61 -10.74 33.05
CA VAL A 98 3.06 -12.06 32.68
C VAL A 98 3.38 -12.41 31.20
N TYR A 99 3.92 -11.47 30.42
CA TYR A 99 4.21 -11.68 29.00
C TYR A 99 5.40 -12.60 28.79
N LYS A 100 5.18 -13.76 28.17
CA LYS A 100 6.24 -14.70 27.82
C LYS A 100 7.12 -14.15 26.69
N ILE A 101 8.36 -13.77 27.02
CA ILE A 101 9.39 -13.37 26.06
C ILE A 101 9.88 -14.61 25.29
N LYS A 102 10.06 -14.47 23.98
CA LYS A 102 10.67 -15.51 23.12
C LYS A 102 12.18 -15.29 23.07
N SER A 103 12.94 -16.38 22.95
CA SER A 103 14.38 -16.27 22.71
C SER A 103 14.67 -15.72 21.31
N LEU A 104 15.86 -15.12 21.13
CA LEU A 104 16.31 -14.62 19.82
C LEU A 104 16.32 -15.74 18.76
N GLN A 105 16.77 -16.95 19.15
CA GLN A 105 16.74 -18.13 18.27
C GLN A 105 15.32 -18.52 17.87
N GLN A 106 14.36 -18.46 18.80
CA GLN A 106 12.96 -18.75 18.51
C GLN A 106 12.37 -17.72 17.54
N ILE A 107 12.66 -16.43 17.74
CA ILE A 107 12.24 -15.36 16.82
C ILE A 107 12.83 -15.59 15.43
N GLN A 108 14.12 -15.87 15.32
CA GLN A 108 14.77 -16.14 14.04
C GLN A 108 14.18 -17.37 13.35
N LYS A 109 13.90 -18.44 14.09
CA LYS A 109 13.24 -19.65 13.56
C LYS A 109 11.86 -19.32 12.99
N GLU A 110 11.04 -18.57 13.74
CA GLU A 110 9.72 -18.11 13.27
C GLU A 110 9.83 -17.22 12.03
N GLN A 111 10.81 -16.30 12.00
CA GLN A 111 11.04 -15.43 10.85
C GLN A 111 11.45 -16.22 9.59
N ARG A 112 12.25 -17.27 9.74
CA ARG A 112 12.65 -18.17 8.63
C ARG A 112 11.50 -19.06 8.16
N ALA A 113 10.55 -19.39 9.05
CA ALA A 113 9.41 -20.25 8.75
C ALA A 113 8.34 -19.57 7.87
N PHE A 114 8.40 -18.25 7.67
CA PHE A 114 7.45 -17.58 6.78
C PHE A 114 7.64 -18.04 5.34
N LYS A 115 6.52 -18.48 4.75
CA LYS A 115 6.44 -18.83 3.33
C LYS A 115 6.48 -17.56 2.47
N PRO A 116 7.03 -17.64 1.24
CA PRO A 116 6.92 -16.55 0.28
C PRO A 116 5.45 -16.26 -0.04
N THR A 117 5.10 -14.98 0.03
CA THR A 117 3.78 -14.45 -0.34
C THR A 117 3.54 -14.70 -1.83
N GLN A 118 2.39 -15.27 -2.16
CA GLN A 118 1.97 -15.50 -3.53
C GLN A 118 1.12 -14.33 -4.06
N PRO A 119 1.12 -14.08 -5.39
CA PRO A 119 0.36 -12.97 -5.97
C PRO A 119 -1.14 -13.02 -5.66
N HIS A 120 -1.75 -14.21 -5.70
CA HIS A 120 -3.17 -14.37 -5.41
C HIS A 120 -3.52 -14.12 -3.94
N GLU A 121 -2.58 -14.35 -3.01
CA GLU A 121 -2.78 -14.02 -1.59
C GLU A 121 -2.90 -12.50 -1.39
N LEU A 122 -2.14 -11.71 -2.17
CA LEU A 122 -2.24 -10.25 -2.16
C LEU A 122 -3.60 -9.78 -2.70
N VAL A 123 -4.07 -10.38 -3.81
CA VAL A 123 -5.39 -10.06 -4.38
C VAL A 123 -6.49 -10.36 -3.37
N SER A 124 -6.46 -11.53 -2.73
CA SER A 124 -7.41 -11.89 -1.66
C SER A 124 -7.34 -10.92 -0.48
N PHE A 125 -6.13 -10.54 -0.06
CA PHE A 125 -5.93 -9.57 1.02
C PHE A 125 -6.53 -8.20 0.69
N ILE A 126 -6.34 -7.69 -0.53
CA ILE A 126 -6.93 -6.44 -0.99
C ILE A 126 -8.45 -6.55 -1.06
N GLY A 127 -8.99 -7.67 -1.52
CA GLY A 127 -10.42 -7.96 -1.47
C GLY A 127 -10.98 -7.85 -0.05
N LEU A 128 -10.28 -8.40 0.94
CA LEU A 128 -10.65 -8.26 2.37
C LEU A 128 -10.58 -6.81 2.86
N LEU A 129 -9.64 -6.01 2.36
CA LEU A 129 -9.57 -4.58 2.69
C LEU A 129 -10.74 -3.81 2.08
N CYS A 130 -11.08 -4.07 0.82
CA CYS A 130 -12.23 -3.46 0.15
C CYS A 130 -13.55 -3.85 0.83
N ALA A 131 -13.72 -5.13 1.19
CA ALA A 131 -14.91 -5.60 1.90
C ALA A 131 -15.06 -4.95 3.29
N ARG A 132 -13.95 -4.58 3.91
CA ARG A 132 -13.94 -3.85 5.19
C ARG A 132 -14.20 -2.36 5.04
N ALA A 133 -13.84 -1.73 3.93
CA ALA A 133 -14.00 -0.28 3.72
C ALA A 133 -15.40 0.27 4.08
N PRO A 134 -16.53 -0.41 3.77
CA PRO A 134 -17.86 0.06 4.18
C PRO A 134 -18.17 -0.17 5.67
N CYS A 135 -17.41 -0.99 6.39
CA CYS A 135 -17.63 -1.28 7.81
C CYS A 135 -16.83 -0.31 8.71
N PRO A 136 -17.47 0.48 9.59
CA PRO A 136 -16.80 1.39 10.53
C PRO A 136 -16.16 0.67 11.73
N HIS A 137 -15.73 -0.58 11.55
CA HIS A 137 -15.10 -1.34 12.62
C HIS A 137 -13.66 -0.87 12.79
N ARG A 138 -13.31 -0.31 13.95
CA ARG A 138 -11.96 0.25 14.21
C ARG A 138 -10.95 -0.74 14.78
N GLU A 139 -11.34 -1.99 15.01
CA GLU A 139 -10.43 -2.99 15.56
C GLU A 139 -9.51 -3.62 14.50
N LYS A 140 -8.55 -4.44 14.93
CA LYS A 140 -7.58 -5.11 14.05
C LYS A 140 -8.29 -6.00 13.01
N LEU A 141 -7.70 -6.12 11.82
CA LEU A 141 -8.21 -6.98 10.72
C LEU A 141 -8.49 -8.42 11.19
N ALA A 142 -7.58 -9.01 11.97
CA ALA A 142 -7.76 -10.37 12.48
C ALA A 142 -9.00 -10.54 13.38
N LYS A 143 -9.44 -9.48 14.08
CA LYS A 143 -10.65 -9.51 14.90
C LYS A 143 -11.91 -9.34 14.07
N HIS A 144 -11.84 -8.51 13.03
CA HIS A 144 -12.96 -8.27 12.13
C HIS A 144 -13.46 -9.56 11.46
N TRP A 145 -12.51 -10.42 11.07
CA TRP A 145 -12.77 -11.68 10.38
C TRP A 145 -12.70 -12.91 11.31
N ALA A 146 -12.71 -12.71 12.62
CA ALA A 146 -12.70 -13.83 13.57
C ALA A 146 -14.08 -14.50 13.59
N VAL A 147 -14.13 -15.76 13.17
CA VAL A 147 -15.33 -16.59 13.36
C VAL A 147 -15.40 -16.99 14.84
N LYS A 148 -16.53 -16.75 15.51
CA LYS A 148 -16.77 -17.33 16.84
C LYS A 148 -16.63 -18.84 16.69
N LYS A 149 -15.71 -19.46 17.44
CA LYS A 149 -15.71 -20.91 17.55
C LYS A 149 -17.04 -21.30 18.18
N ALA A 150 -17.86 -22.06 17.44
CA ALA A 150 -19.03 -22.70 18.00
C ALA A 150 -18.53 -23.61 19.14
N PHE A 151 -19.05 -23.37 20.34
CA PHE A 151 -18.86 -24.24 21.50
C PHE A 151 -19.82 -25.42 21.40
#